data_AF-A0A150VJZ1-F1
#
_entry.id   AF-A0A150VJZ1-F1
#
_cell.length_a   1.000
_cell.length_b   1.000
_cell.length_c   1.000
_cell.angle_alpha   90.00
_cell.angle_beta   90.00
_cell.angle_gamma   90.00
#
_symmetry.space_group_name_H-M   'P 1'
#
loop_
_entity.id
_entity.type
_entity.pdbx_description
1 polymer ?
#
loop_
_entity_poly.entity_id
_entity_poly.type
_entity_poly.pdbx_seq_one_letter_code
_entity_poly.pdbx_strand_id
1 'polypeptide(L)'
;MAAVSPTVSPWADYVHTTSGSPVTCASGNLCTGVWDPVVGKYKVFFLYRCHQYSLSHWNGVGQVVNNQVGAAAFFYGQNGQVLDVVLPEPTPFTYDWTPVWSIRNC
;
A
#
# COMPACT_ATOMS: atom_id res chain seq x y z
N MET A 1 21.35 -6.81 -11.10
CA MET A 1 20.20 -5.87 -11.05
C MET A 1 20.22 -5.23 -9.67
N ALA A 2 20.22 -3.91 -9.58
CA ALA A 2 20.16 -3.25 -8.27
C ALA A 2 18.75 -3.41 -7.70
N ALA A 3 18.65 -3.76 -6.42
CA ALA A 3 17.40 -3.68 -5.69
C ALA A 3 16.97 -2.20 -5.63
N VAL A 4 15.69 -1.93 -5.90
CA VAL A 4 15.13 -0.57 -5.80
C VAL A 4 14.06 -0.57 -4.73
N SER A 5 14.12 0.40 -3.83
CA SER A 5 13.11 0.57 -2.79
C SER A 5 11.76 0.92 -3.42
N PRO A 6 10.66 0.32 -2.93
CA PRO A 6 9.32 0.72 -3.34
C PRO A 6 9.06 2.17 -2.96
N THR A 7 8.34 2.88 -3.84
CA THR A 7 7.97 4.28 -3.68
C THR A 7 6.54 4.53 -4.14
N VAL A 8 5.96 5.63 -3.69
CA VAL A 8 4.62 6.09 -4.06
C VAL A 8 4.66 7.55 -4.49
N SER A 9 3.81 7.92 -5.45
CA SER A 9 3.65 9.30 -5.94
C SER A 9 2.17 9.65 -6.06
N PRO A 10 1.66 10.76 -5.48
CA PRO A 10 2.38 11.74 -4.67
C PRO A 10 2.96 11.14 -3.38
N TRP A 11 3.90 11.85 -2.75
CA TRP A 11 4.55 11.36 -1.53
C TRP A 11 3.52 11.03 -0.44
N ALA A 12 3.74 9.91 0.24
CA ALA A 12 3.03 9.51 1.44
C ALA A 12 4.03 9.18 2.55
N ASP A 13 3.58 9.32 3.79
CA ASP A 13 4.37 8.97 4.96
C ASP A 13 4.62 7.46 5.01
N TYR A 14 5.75 7.02 5.56
CA TYR A 14 6.09 5.60 5.62
C TYR A 14 7.01 5.23 6.77
N VAL A 15 6.96 3.96 7.18
CA VAL A 15 7.87 3.38 8.17
C VAL A 15 8.42 2.03 7.69
N HIS A 16 9.54 1.60 8.28
CA HIS A 16 10.08 0.25 8.06
C HIS A 16 9.79 -0.65 9.25
N THR A 17 9.26 -1.84 8.99
CA THR A 17 8.91 -2.85 9.99
C THR A 17 9.36 -4.25 9.56
N THR A 18 9.51 -5.16 10.51
CA THR A 18 9.87 -6.57 10.25
C THR A 18 8.66 -7.44 9.92
N SER A 19 7.45 -7.04 10.31
CA SER A 19 6.25 -7.89 10.25
C SER A 19 5.34 -7.66 9.04
N GLY A 20 5.66 -6.71 8.15
CA GLY A 20 4.75 -6.28 7.07
C GLY A 20 3.58 -5.42 7.52
N SER A 21 3.15 -5.60 8.78
CA SER A 21 1.91 -5.02 9.26
C SER A 21 2.19 -3.60 9.75
N PRO A 22 1.31 -2.63 9.42
CA PRO A 22 1.39 -1.32 10.01
C PRO A 22 1.13 -1.47 11.52
N VAL A 23 2.18 -1.28 12.33
CA VAL A 23 2.08 -1.29 13.80
C VAL A 23 1.18 -0.16 14.30
N THR A 24 0.98 0.88 13.48
CA THR A 24 0.24 2.11 13.82
C THR A 24 -0.66 2.58 12.67
N CYS A 25 -1.49 1.71 12.09
CA CYS A 25 -2.47 2.17 11.10
C CYS A 25 -3.57 2.99 11.79
N ALA A 26 -3.35 4.31 11.95
CA ALA A 26 -4.31 5.19 12.60
C ALA A 26 -5.62 5.27 11.80
N SER A 27 -6.74 5.41 12.51
CA SER A 27 -8.07 5.53 11.91
C SER A 27 -8.11 6.67 10.87
N GLY A 28 -8.75 6.41 9.74
CA GLY A 28 -8.78 7.29 8.57
C GLY A 28 -7.67 7.01 7.54
N ASN A 29 -6.73 6.11 7.81
CA ASN A 29 -5.65 5.76 6.88
C ASN A 29 -5.88 4.43 6.18
N LEU A 30 -5.48 4.39 4.91
CA LEU A 30 -5.15 3.15 4.22
C LEU A 30 -3.65 2.88 4.38
N CYS A 31 -3.29 1.76 4.98
CA CYS A 31 -1.90 1.40 5.23
C CYS A 31 -1.48 0.21 4.38
N THR A 32 -0.40 0.35 3.63
CA THR A 32 0.04 -0.64 2.65
C THR A 32 1.52 -0.97 2.86
N GLY A 33 1.78 -2.19 3.30
CA GLY A 33 3.11 -2.76 3.51
C GLY A 33 3.59 -3.51 2.28
N VAL A 34 4.80 -3.23 1.83
CA VAL A 34 5.46 -3.92 0.72
C VAL A 34 6.90 -4.24 1.10
N TRP A 35 7.44 -5.37 0.65
CA TRP A 35 8.82 -5.75 0.94
C TRP A 35 9.80 -4.78 0.27
N ASP A 36 10.70 -4.19 1.04
CA ASP A 36 11.82 -3.39 0.54
C ASP A 36 13.10 -4.27 0.53
N PRO A 37 13.56 -4.72 -0.65
CA PRO A 37 14.75 -5.56 -0.77
C PRO A 37 16.07 -4.79 -0.54
N VAL A 38 16.05 -3.45 -0.56
CA VAL A 38 17.22 -2.62 -0.26
C VAL A 38 17.47 -2.57 1.24
N VAL A 39 16.40 -2.44 2.03
CA VAL A 39 16.47 -2.35 3.49
C VAL A 39 16.34 -3.72 4.17
N GLY A 40 15.79 -4.73 3.48
CA GLY A 40 15.52 -6.05 4.05
C GLY A 40 14.40 -6.02 5.09
N LYS A 41 13.44 -5.10 4.92
CA LYS A 41 12.29 -4.88 5.81
C LYS A 41 11.06 -4.56 4.98
N TYR A 42 9.89 -4.67 5.58
CA TYR A 42 8.68 -4.15 4.95
C TYR A 42 8.61 -2.65 5.11
N LYS A 43 8.34 -1.95 4.01
CA LYS A 43 8.04 -0.53 3.98
C LYS A 43 6.54 -0.34 3.94
N VAL A 44 6.01 0.31 4.97
CA VAL A 44 4.57 0.51 5.15
C VAL A 44 4.24 1.97 4.90
N PHE A 45 3.40 2.23 3.92
CA PHE A 45 2.96 3.56 3.53
C PHE A 45 1.63 3.90 4.19
N PHE A 46 1.46 5.15 4.59
CA PHE A 46 0.23 5.68 5.20
C PHE A 46 -0.47 6.62 4.22
N LEU A 47 -1.49 6.10 3.54
CA LEU A 47 -2.29 6.80 2.54
C LEU A 47 -3.50 7.46 3.21
N TYR A 48 -3.27 8.60 3.85
CA TYR A 48 -4.31 9.40 4.52
C TYR A 48 -5.14 10.24 3.55
N ARG A 49 -4.44 10.94 2.65
CA ARG A 49 -5.04 11.98 1.82
C ARG A 49 -5.67 11.33 0.60
N CYS A 50 -6.90 11.72 0.27
CA CYS A 50 -7.59 11.25 -0.92
C CYS A 50 -6.81 11.64 -2.18
N HIS A 51 -6.13 10.66 -2.80
CA HIS A 51 -5.37 10.82 -4.03
C HIS A 51 -5.24 9.49 -4.76
N GLN A 52 -4.91 9.56 -6.05
CA GLN A 52 -4.40 8.42 -6.79
C GLN A 52 -2.88 8.36 -6.65
N TYR A 53 -2.41 7.34 -5.93
CA TYR A 53 -1.02 7.06 -5.67
C TYR A 53 -0.48 6.07 -6.70
N SER A 54 0.42 6.51 -7.57
CA SER A 54 1.18 5.63 -8.45
C SER A 54 2.23 4.87 -7.66
N LEU A 55 2.29 3.56 -7.87
CA LEU A 55 3.22 2.65 -7.23
C LEU A 55 4.44 2.44 -8.13
N SER A 56 5.63 2.39 -7.55
CA SER A 56 6.86 2.12 -8.31
C SER A 56 7.77 1.17 -7.54
N HIS A 57 8.21 0.11 -8.20
CA HIS A 57 9.01 -0.99 -7.61
C HIS A 57 8.29 -1.79 -6.52
N TRP A 58 6.96 -1.80 -6.54
CA TRP A 58 6.15 -2.67 -5.70
C TRP A 58 6.08 -4.05 -6.34
N ASN A 59 6.69 -5.04 -5.71
CA ASN A 59 6.77 -6.39 -6.26
C ASN A 59 6.51 -7.41 -5.16
N GLY A 60 5.79 -8.47 -5.53
CA GLY A 60 5.47 -9.59 -4.67
C GLY A 60 4.43 -9.25 -3.60
N VAL A 61 4.45 -10.10 -2.58
CA VAL A 61 3.42 -10.14 -1.55
C VAL A 61 3.72 -9.14 -0.44
N GLY A 62 2.73 -8.33 -0.11
CA GLY A 62 2.75 -7.42 1.01
C GLY A 62 1.47 -7.47 1.83
N GLN A 63 1.20 -6.44 2.62
CA GLN A 63 0.06 -6.37 3.50
C GLN A 63 -0.74 -5.09 3.33
N VAL A 64 -2.03 -5.17 3.60
CA VAL A 64 -2.98 -4.08 3.52
C VAL A 64 -3.78 -4.02 4.80
N VAL A 65 -3.99 -2.82 5.32
CA VAL A 65 -4.98 -2.52 6.35
C VAL A 65 -5.75 -1.29 5.89
N ASN A 66 -7.07 -1.43 5.71
CA ASN A 66 -7.92 -0.29 5.42
C ASN A 66 -8.65 0.16 6.69
N ASN A 67 -8.05 1.06 7.45
CA ASN A 67 -8.67 1.62 8.65
C ASN A 67 -9.40 2.96 8.35
N GLN A 68 -9.82 3.18 7.11
CA GLN A 68 -10.57 4.38 6.73
C GLN A 68 -12.00 4.36 7.30
N VAL A 69 -12.64 5.54 7.42
CA VAL A 69 -14.04 5.64 7.86
C VAL A 69 -14.89 6.04 6.67
N GLY A 70 -15.72 5.11 6.17
CA GLY A 70 -16.65 5.37 5.07
C GLY A 70 -16.02 5.55 3.69
N ALA A 71 -14.75 5.17 3.52
CA ALA A 71 -14.04 5.20 2.23
C ALA A 71 -13.52 3.80 1.87
N ALA A 72 -13.56 3.48 0.58
CA ALA A 72 -12.99 2.27 0.03
C ALA A 72 -11.68 2.60 -0.70
N ALA A 73 -10.76 1.65 -0.71
CA ALA A 73 -9.52 1.74 -1.46
C ALA A 73 -9.62 0.91 -2.74
N PHE A 74 -9.34 1.53 -3.87
CA PHE A 74 -9.35 0.92 -5.19
C PHE A 74 -7.91 0.65 -5.63
N PHE A 75 -7.64 -0.59 -6.01
CA PHE A 75 -6.36 -0.99 -6.58
C PHE A 75 -6.48 -1.08 -8.08
N TYR A 76 -5.60 -0.39 -8.79
CA TYR A 76 -5.58 -0.31 -10.23
C TYR A 76 -4.35 -1.01 -10.78
N GLY A 77 -4.53 -1.78 -11.84
CA GLY A 77 -3.41 -2.35 -12.57
C GLY A 77 -2.91 -1.45 -13.69
N GLN A 78 -1.99 -1.97 -14.49
CA GLN A 78 -1.24 -1.19 -15.49
C GLN A 78 -2.10 -0.40 -16.47
N ASN A 79 -3.21 -0.98 -16.93
CA ASN A 79 -4.07 -0.33 -17.92
C ASN A 79 -5.18 0.52 -17.27
N GLY A 80 -5.07 0.81 -15.98
CA GLY A 80 -6.08 1.56 -15.23
C GLY A 80 -7.36 0.78 -14.93
N GLN A 81 -7.37 -0.54 -15.13
CA GLN A 81 -8.50 -1.38 -14.68
C GLN A 81 -8.46 -1.54 -13.15
N VAL A 82 -9.63 -1.57 -12.53
CA VAL A 82 -9.78 -1.93 -11.11
C VAL A 82 -9.49 -3.42 -10.97
N LEU A 83 -8.45 -3.75 -10.22
CA LEU A 83 -8.10 -5.12 -9.86
C LEU A 83 -8.86 -5.57 -8.62
N ASP A 84 -8.99 -4.67 -7.64
CA ASP A 84 -9.66 -4.98 -6.39
C ASP A 84 -10.19 -3.72 -5.69
N VAL A 85 -11.16 -3.92 -4.80
CA VAL A 85 -11.78 -2.89 -3.97
C VAL A 85 -11.76 -3.34 -2.52
N VAL A 86 -10.95 -2.65 -1.71
CA VAL A 86 -10.78 -2.94 -0.29
C VAL A 86 -11.70 -2.04 0.51
N LEU A 87 -12.72 -2.63 1.11
CA LEU A 87 -13.62 -1.94 2.03
C LEU A 87 -12.90 -1.60 3.35
N PRO A 88 -13.41 -0.61 4.12
CA PRO A 88 -12.82 -0.24 5.39
C PRO A 88 -12.97 -1.39 6.40
N GLU A 89 -11.89 -2.15 6.56
CA GLU A 89 -11.74 -3.23 7.51
C GLU A 89 -10.38 -3.08 8.21
N PRO A 90 -10.36 -2.87 9.55
CA PRO A 90 -9.13 -2.66 10.31
C PRO A 90 -8.30 -3.94 10.52
N THR A 91 -8.58 -4.99 9.75
CA THR A 91 -7.88 -6.28 9.81
C THR A 91 -6.77 -6.30 8.76
N PRO A 92 -5.51 -6.62 9.12
CA PRO A 92 -4.46 -6.83 8.15
C PRO A 92 -4.71 -8.08 7.33
N PHE A 93 -4.60 -7.95 6.00
CA PHE A 93 -4.57 -9.09 5.10
C PHE A 93 -3.44 -8.96 4.10
N THR A 94 -3.10 -10.09 3.49
CA THR A 94 -1.99 -10.21 2.56
C THR A 94 -2.47 -9.95 1.13
N TYR A 95 -1.72 -9.17 0.36
CA TYR A 95 -2.08 -8.83 -1.02
C TYR A 95 -0.85 -8.87 -1.94
N ASP A 96 -1.02 -9.33 -3.18
CA ASP A 96 0.05 -9.29 -4.18
C ASP A 96 0.08 -7.93 -4.87
N TRP A 97 1.17 -7.19 -4.69
CA TRP A 97 1.35 -5.87 -5.26
C TRP A 97 1.87 -5.89 -6.68
N THR A 98 2.38 -7.04 -7.14
CA THR A 98 2.95 -7.21 -8.49
C THR A 98 2.04 -6.70 -9.62
N PRO A 99 0.72 -6.96 -9.63
CA PRO A 99 -0.17 -6.45 -10.68
C PRO A 99 -0.61 -5.00 -10.45
N VAL A 100 -0.36 -4.41 -9.28
CA VAL A 100 -0.89 -3.10 -8.89
C VAL A 100 0.06 -1.99 -9.31
N TRP A 101 -0.48 -1.02 -10.06
CA TRP A 101 0.23 0.14 -10.55
C TRP A 101 -0.20 1.44 -9.87
N SER A 102 -1.43 1.49 -9.36
CA SER A 102 -1.91 2.67 -8.63
C SER A 102 -2.92 2.28 -7.56
N ILE A 103 -2.98 3.07 -6.50
CA ILE A 103 -3.95 2.93 -5.41
C ILE A 103 -4.72 4.23 -5.30
N ARG A 104 -6.03 4.16 -5.14
CA ARG A 104 -6.86 5.32 -4.87
C ARG A 104 -7.66 5.06 -3.59
N ASN A 105 -7.46 5.89 -2.58
CA ASN A 105 -8.08 5.74 -1.25
C ASN A 105 -9.42 6.53 -1.13
N CYS A 106 -10.02 6.83 -2.28
CA CYS A 106 -11.27 7.52 -2.58
C CYS A 106 -11.50 7.35 -4.12
#